data_AF-A0A956X6M5-F1
#
_entry.id   AF-A0A956X6M5-F1
#
_cell.length_a   1.000
_cell.length_b   1.000
_cell.length_c   1.000
_cell.angle_alpha   90.00
_cell.angle_beta   90.00
_cell.angle_gamma   90.00
#
_symmetry.space_group_name_H-M   'P 1'
#
loop_
_entity.id
_entity.type
_entity.pdbx_description
1 polymer ?
#
loop_
_entity_poly.entity_id
_entity_poly.type
_entity_poly.pdbx_seq_one_letter_code
_entity_poly.pdbx_strand_id
1 'polypeptide(L)'
;MKKSGLADSPLFAAPQSLVQPPAPVFQAQADEPVVPQPEKSTQPKQKKTSSIPPAPPDTMPPRHPAATHAITVAGNLGGRVAEIRRAVKAVGKEAATHRFTVEEKQQLARLIFGYRESGLKTSENEITRIAINFILQDHEANGSNSLLDKVLKALNE
;
A
#
# COMPACT_ATOMS: atom_id res chain seq x y z
N MET A 1 62.27 37.47 1.26
CA MET A 1 60.83 37.14 1.12
C MET A 1 60.72 35.67 0.71
N LYS A 2 60.23 34.80 1.60
CA LYS A 2 60.10 33.36 1.35
C LYS A 2 58.78 33.12 0.61
N LYS A 3 58.84 32.52 -0.59
CA LYS A 3 57.65 32.19 -1.40
C LYS A 3 56.91 31.02 -0.74
N SER A 4 55.61 31.19 -0.49
CA SER A 4 54.73 30.23 0.18
C SER A 4 54.47 29.00 -0.70
N GLY A 5 54.77 27.81 -0.19
CA GLY A 5 54.55 26.51 -0.84
C GLY A 5 53.09 26.05 -0.77
N LEU A 6 52.17 26.83 -1.34
CA LEU A 6 50.75 26.44 -1.46
C LEU A 6 50.40 25.84 -2.83
N ALA A 7 51.32 25.90 -3.80
CA ALA A 7 51.06 25.48 -5.18
C ALA A 7 51.34 23.99 -5.47
N ASP A 8 52.04 23.28 -4.58
CA ASP A 8 52.44 21.88 -4.78
C ASP A 8 51.55 20.88 -4.01
N SER A 9 50.25 21.21 -3.85
CA SER A 9 49.32 20.33 -3.17
C SER A 9 48.70 19.33 -4.15
N PRO A 10 48.72 18.01 -3.86
CA PRO A 10 48.13 16.98 -4.72
C PRO A 10 46.61 17.10 -4.86
N LEU A 11 45.97 17.95 -4.05
CA LEU A 11 44.55 18.31 -4.13
C LEU A 11 44.15 19.03 -5.43
N PHE A 12 45.09 19.65 -6.15
CA PHE A 12 44.84 20.35 -7.42
C PHE A 12 45.31 19.55 -8.65
N ALA A 13 45.71 18.28 -8.48
CA ALA A 13 46.00 17.41 -9.62
C ALA A 13 44.71 17.08 -10.37
N ALA A 14 44.70 17.31 -11.69
CA ALA A 14 43.55 17.04 -12.54
C ALA A 14 43.12 15.56 -12.45
N PRO A 15 41.81 15.25 -12.41
CA PRO A 15 41.34 13.88 -12.31
C PRO A 15 41.76 13.08 -13.56
N GLN A 16 42.44 11.97 -13.32
CA GLN A 16 42.76 10.98 -14.35
C GLN A 16 41.47 10.47 -14.99
N SER A 17 41.45 10.38 -16.32
CA SER A 17 40.30 9.95 -17.10
C SER A 17 39.83 8.56 -16.66
N LEU A 18 38.61 8.48 -16.15
CA LEU A 18 37.92 7.22 -15.91
C LEU A 18 37.78 6.47 -17.24
N VAL A 19 38.44 5.32 -17.31
CA VAL A 19 38.26 4.31 -18.37
C VAL A 19 36.78 3.94 -18.40
N GLN A 20 36.10 4.25 -19.51
CA GLN A 20 34.72 3.83 -19.73
C GLN A 20 34.68 2.30 -19.86
N PRO A 21 33.75 1.61 -19.19
CA PRO A 21 33.49 0.20 -19.48
C PRO A 21 32.88 0.07 -20.90
N PRO A 22 33.21 -0.98 -21.66
CA PRO A 22 32.63 -1.19 -22.98
C PRO A 22 31.11 -1.38 -22.88
N ALA A 23 30.39 -0.71 -23.78
CA ALA A 23 28.95 -0.81 -23.89
C ALA A 23 28.50 -2.26 -24.20
N PRO A 24 27.35 -2.71 -23.65
CA PRO A 24 26.79 -4.01 -23.99
C PRO A 24 26.31 -4.01 -25.45
N VAL A 25 26.88 -4.90 -26.25
CA VAL A 25 26.42 -5.20 -27.61
C VAL A 25 25.11 -5.98 -27.50
N PHE A 26 23.97 -5.31 -27.65
CA PHE A 26 22.70 -5.97 -27.89
C PHE A 26 22.66 -6.47 -29.33
N GLN A 27 22.89 -7.77 -29.53
CA GLN A 27 22.57 -8.44 -30.78
C GLN A 27 21.05 -8.48 -30.94
N ALA A 28 20.54 -7.68 -31.87
CA ALA A 28 19.17 -7.77 -32.34
C ALA A 28 19.03 -9.06 -33.16
N GLN A 29 18.37 -10.08 -32.60
CA GLN A 29 17.81 -11.17 -33.40
C GLN A 29 16.44 -10.72 -33.89
N ALA A 30 16.36 -10.54 -35.21
CA ALA A 30 15.13 -10.26 -35.95
C ALA A 30 14.40 -11.57 -36.28
N ASP A 31 13.07 -11.50 -36.12
CA ASP A 31 12.00 -12.18 -36.84
C ASP A 31 12.05 -13.70 -37.06
N GLU A 32 11.17 -14.41 -36.33
CA GLU A 32 10.25 -15.35 -36.99
C GLU A 32 8.81 -15.11 -36.50
N PRO A 33 7.84 -14.80 -37.40
CA PRO A 33 6.44 -14.69 -37.07
C PRO A 33 5.76 -16.08 -37.09
N VAL A 34 5.37 -16.60 -35.93
CA VAL A 34 4.50 -17.77 -35.85
C VAL A 34 3.05 -17.35 -36.10
N VAL A 35 2.56 -17.72 -37.28
CA VAL A 35 1.18 -17.58 -37.72
C VAL A 35 0.25 -18.50 -36.89
N PRO A 36 -0.89 -18.00 -36.38
CA PRO A 36 -1.87 -18.82 -35.67
C PRO A 36 -2.77 -19.62 -36.63
N GLN A 37 -2.91 -20.93 -36.43
CA GLN A 37 -3.96 -21.73 -37.08
C GLN A 37 -5.16 -21.97 -36.14
N PRO A 38 -6.40 -21.98 -36.66
CA PRO A 38 -7.62 -22.02 -35.86
C PRO A 38 -8.29 -23.41 -35.78
N GLU A 39 -9.10 -23.55 -34.71
CA GLU A 39 -10.33 -24.35 -34.58
C GLU A 39 -10.29 -25.89 -34.75
N LYS A 40 -10.81 -26.59 -33.71
CA LYS A 40 -11.99 -27.44 -33.90
C LYS A 40 -12.74 -27.74 -32.60
N SER A 41 -13.98 -27.27 -32.62
CA SER A 41 -15.13 -27.67 -31.80
C SER A 41 -15.39 -29.18 -31.86
N THR A 42 -15.82 -29.76 -30.73
CA THR A 42 -16.93 -30.73 -30.68
C THR A 42 -17.39 -30.95 -29.24
N GLN A 43 -18.56 -30.41 -28.90
CA GLN A 43 -19.40 -30.88 -27.79
C GLN A 43 -20.07 -32.22 -28.14
N PRO A 44 -20.46 -33.00 -27.13
CA PRO A 44 -21.74 -33.70 -27.21
C PRO A 44 -22.69 -33.38 -26.04
N LYS A 45 -23.91 -33.00 -26.43
CA LYS A 45 -25.16 -32.99 -25.64
C LYS A 45 -25.48 -34.38 -25.08
N GLN A 46 -26.19 -34.39 -23.93
CA GLN A 46 -27.37 -35.21 -23.54
C GLN A 46 -27.39 -35.28 -21.99
N LYS A 47 -28.49 -35.30 -21.22
CA LYS A 47 -29.94 -35.40 -21.46
C LYS A 47 -30.66 -34.96 -20.16
N LYS A 48 -31.91 -34.50 -20.30
CA LYS A 48 -32.83 -34.12 -19.22
C LYS A 48 -33.47 -35.34 -18.52
N THR A 49 -33.65 -35.27 -17.21
CA THR A 49 -34.71 -35.94 -16.40
C THR A 49 -35.03 -35.03 -15.21
N SER A 50 -36.14 -34.29 -15.23
CA SER A 50 -37.46 -34.57 -14.63
C SER A 50 -37.51 -34.69 -13.10
N SER A 51 -37.98 -33.60 -12.47
CA SER A 51 -38.88 -33.43 -11.31
C SER A 51 -38.87 -34.43 -10.14
N ILE A 52 -38.71 -33.90 -8.91
CA ILE A 52 -39.66 -33.92 -7.76
C ILE A 52 -39.11 -32.94 -6.68
N PRO A 53 -39.90 -32.01 -6.11
CA PRO A 53 -39.52 -31.25 -4.91
C PRO A 53 -40.17 -31.84 -3.64
N PRO A 54 -39.48 -31.77 -2.47
CA PRO A 54 -40.21 -31.36 -1.26
C PRO A 54 -39.40 -30.50 -0.26
N ALA A 55 -40.10 -29.46 0.21
CA ALA A 55 -40.13 -28.79 1.53
C ALA A 55 -38.84 -28.28 2.24
N PRO A 56 -38.88 -27.06 2.83
CA PRO A 56 -37.79 -26.47 3.60
C PRO A 56 -37.86 -26.87 5.09
N PRO A 57 -36.71 -27.03 5.78
CA PRO A 57 -36.67 -26.88 7.23
C PRO A 57 -35.91 -25.61 7.64
N ASP A 58 -36.62 -24.81 8.44
CA ASP A 58 -36.16 -23.94 9.52
C ASP A 58 -34.78 -23.28 9.41
N THR A 59 -34.80 -22.01 9.00
CA THR A 59 -33.76 -21.05 9.26
C THR A 59 -33.72 -20.71 10.75
N MET A 60 -32.89 -21.40 11.53
CA MET A 60 -32.47 -20.87 12.84
C MET A 60 -31.48 -19.71 12.60
N PRO A 61 -31.75 -18.47 13.02
CA PRO A 61 -30.71 -17.45 13.03
C PRO A 61 -29.72 -17.77 14.16
N PRO A 62 -28.39 -17.82 13.90
CA PRO A 62 -27.41 -17.93 14.96
C PRO A 62 -27.44 -16.65 15.81
N ARG A 63 -27.85 -16.79 17.08
CA ARG A 63 -27.63 -15.79 18.13
C ARG A 63 -26.15 -15.78 18.50
N HIS A 64 -25.33 -15.11 17.71
CA HIS A 64 -24.07 -14.57 18.21
C HIS A 64 -24.32 -13.12 18.62
N PRO A 65 -24.28 -12.77 19.93
CA PRO A 65 -23.93 -11.43 20.30
C PRO A 65 -22.45 -11.28 19.92
N ALA A 66 -22.20 -10.87 18.68
CA ALA A 66 -20.94 -10.21 18.38
C ALA A 66 -20.95 -8.98 19.29
N ALA A 67 -20.23 -9.06 20.41
CA ALA A 67 -19.80 -7.92 21.18
C ALA A 67 -18.94 -7.09 20.23
N THR A 68 -19.62 -6.31 19.39
CA THR A 68 -19.03 -5.23 18.65
C THR A 68 -18.54 -4.30 19.75
N HIS A 69 -17.23 -4.29 19.99
CA HIS A 69 -16.58 -3.10 20.52
C HIS A 69 -16.74 -2.00 19.46
N ALA A 70 -17.99 -1.55 19.30
CA ALA A 70 -18.37 -0.41 18.53
C ALA A 70 -17.81 0.76 19.34
N ILE A 71 -16.60 1.17 19.00
CA ILE A 71 -16.15 2.51 19.29
C ILE A 71 -17.21 3.40 18.63
N THR A 72 -18.08 3.99 19.45
CA THR A 72 -19.21 4.80 19.01
C THR A 72 -18.68 6.11 18.42
N VAL A 73 -18.09 6.07 17.22
CA VAL A 73 -17.72 7.26 16.45
C VAL A 73 -18.92 7.65 15.58
N ALA A 74 -20.06 7.94 16.21
CA ALA A 74 -21.31 8.21 15.49
C ALA A 74 -21.48 9.68 15.09
N GLY A 75 -20.58 10.59 15.48
CA GLY A 75 -20.63 12.01 15.12
C GLY A 75 -19.52 12.38 14.15
N ASN A 76 -19.87 12.78 12.92
CA ASN A 76 -18.98 13.44 11.95
C ASN A 76 -17.91 12.58 11.23
N LEU A 77 -18.17 11.29 10.99
CA LEU A 77 -17.27 10.49 10.12
C LEU A 77 -17.16 11.07 8.70
N GLY A 78 -18.27 11.59 8.16
CA GLY A 78 -18.30 12.14 6.80
C GLY A 78 -17.37 13.34 6.61
N GLY A 79 -17.34 14.27 7.56
CA GLY A 79 -16.43 15.42 7.53
C GLY A 79 -14.97 15.00 7.67
N ARG A 80 -14.68 14.12 8.63
CA ARG A 80 -13.32 13.60 8.87
C ARG A 80 -12.76 12.87 7.65
N VAL A 81 -13.55 12.00 7.01
CA VAL A 81 -13.14 11.30 5.78
C VAL A 81 -12.86 12.29 4.65
N ALA A 82 -13.68 13.34 4.48
CA ALA A 82 -13.47 14.33 3.44
C ALA A 82 -12.17 15.13 3.64
N GLU A 83 -11.85 15.48 4.88
CA GLU A 83 -10.62 16.19 5.24
C GLU A 83 -9.37 15.32 5.07
N ILE A 84 -9.40 14.07 5.55
CA ILE A 84 -8.30 13.11 5.37
C ILE A 84 -8.07 12.89 3.87
N ARG A 85 -9.13 12.72 3.08
CA ARG A 85 -9.03 12.61 1.62
C ARG A 85 -8.35 13.82 1.00
N ARG A 86 -8.69 15.04 1.44
CA ARG A 86 -8.06 16.28 0.95
C ARG A 86 -6.58 16.31 1.28
N ALA A 87 -6.20 15.95 2.50
CA ALA A 87 -4.81 15.94 2.95
C ALA A 87 -3.97 14.91 2.19
N VAL A 88 -4.45 13.66 2.04
CA VAL A 88 -3.72 12.57 1.39
C VAL A 88 -3.53 12.82 -0.11
N LYS A 89 -4.48 13.49 -0.77
CA LYS A 89 -4.35 13.87 -2.19
C LYS A 89 -3.33 14.98 -2.43
N ALA A 90 -3.02 15.81 -1.43
CA ALA A 90 -2.00 16.83 -1.57
C ALA A 90 -0.60 16.19 -1.69
N VAL A 91 0.19 16.63 -2.67
CA VAL A 91 1.56 16.13 -2.87
C VAL A 91 2.44 16.60 -1.70
N GLY A 92 3.01 15.64 -0.97
CA GLY A 92 3.98 15.92 0.08
C GLY A 92 5.34 16.31 -0.51
N LYS A 93 6.00 17.30 0.10
CA LYS A 93 7.37 17.73 -0.29
C LYS A 93 8.45 17.15 0.63
N GLU A 94 8.05 16.69 1.81
CA GLU A 94 8.95 16.14 2.82
C GLU A 94 9.04 14.63 2.69
N ALA A 95 10.26 14.10 2.59
CA ALA A 95 10.49 12.67 2.66
C ALA A 95 10.37 12.20 4.12
N ALA A 96 9.64 11.12 4.34
CA ALA A 96 9.52 10.48 5.65
C ALA A 96 9.78 8.99 5.51
N THR A 97 10.69 8.46 6.34
CA THR A 97 10.94 7.01 6.44
C THR A 97 10.54 6.54 7.83
N HIS A 98 9.73 5.49 7.88
CA HIS A 98 9.30 4.86 9.13
C HIS A 98 9.89 3.45 9.22
N ARG A 99 10.29 3.04 10.42
CA ARG A 99 10.71 1.67 10.68
C ARG A 99 9.49 0.87 11.13
N PHE A 100 9.11 -0.10 10.32
CA PHE A 100 8.08 -1.06 10.66
C PHE A 100 8.71 -2.35 11.15
N THR A 101 8.06 -3.04 12.07
CA THR A 101 8.37 -4.45 12.34
C THR A 101 8.00 -5.33 11.14
N VAL A 102 8.45 -6.57 11.16
CA VAL A 102 8.11 -7.53 10.10
C VAL A 102 6.60 -7.80 10.08
N GLU A 103 5.98 -7.90 11.25
CA GLU A 103 4.55 -8.14 11.42
C GLU A 103 3.72 -6.96 10.89
N GLU A 104 4.08 -5.73 11.24
CA GLU A 104 3.43 -4.51 10.75
C GLU A 104 3.50 -4.43 9.21
N LYS A 105 4.67 -4.73 8.65
CA LYS A 105 4.87 -4.73 7.18
C LYS A 105 4.00 -5.80 6.50
N GLN A 106 3.89 -6.98 7.08
CA GLN A 106 3.02 -8.04 6.56
C GLN A 106 1.54 -7.65 6.64
N GLN A 107 1.11 -7.02 7.72
CA GLN A 107 -0.28 -6.54 7.87
C GLN A 107 -0.62 -5.47 6.82
N LEU A 108 0.29 -4.52 6.59
CA LEU A 108 0.14 -3.50 5.53
C LEU A 108 0.08 -4.15 4.13
N ALA A 109 0.94 -5.12 3.84
CA ALA A 109 0.93 -5.82 2.56
C ALA A 109 -0.40 -6.57 2.32
N ARG A 110 -0.93 -7.23 3.36
CA ARG A 110 -2.25 -7.90 3.30
C ARG A 110 -3.38 -6.91 3.06
N LEU A 111 -3.37 -5.76 3.74
CA LEU A 111 -4.34 -4.68 3.52
C LEU A 111 -4.31 -4.18 2.07
N ILE A 112 -3.13 -3.87 1.55
CA ILE A 112 -2.95 -3.41 0.16
C ILE A 112 -3.48 -4.46 -0.83
N PHE A 113 -3.16 -5.73 -0.60
CA PHE A 113 -3.64 -6.82 -1.43
C PHE A 113 -5.17 -6.92 -1.43
N GLY A 114 -5.81 -6.86 -0.26
CA GLY A 114 -7.28 -6.90 -0.16
C GLY A 114 -7.96 -5.73 -0.86
N TYR A 115 -7.40 -4.51 -0.77
CA TYR A 115 -7.91 -3.38 -1.55
C TYR A 115 -7.74 -3.59 -3.05
N ARG A 116 -6.62 -4.16 -3.49
CA ARG A 116 -6.40 -4.47 -4.89
C ARG A 116 -7.39 -5.49 -5.44
N GLU A 117 -7.75 -6.51 -4.65
CA GLU A 117 -8.78 -7.50 -5.03
C GLU A 117 -10.17 -6.87 -5.20
N SER A 118 -10.48 -5.84 -4.42
CA SER A 118 -11.71 -5.05 -4.58
C SER A 118 -11.63 -3.96 -5.66
N GLY A 119 -10.55 -3.96 -6.46
CA GLY A 119 -10.36 -3.01 -7.57
C GLY A 119 -9.82 -1.64 -7.16
N LEU A 120 -9.46 -1.46 -5.89
CA LEU A 120 -8.91 -0.21 -5.36
C LEU A 120 -7.38 -0.27 -5.31
N LYS A 121 -6.73 0.62 -6.06
CA LYS A 121 -5.28 0.77 -5.98
C LYS A 121 -4.94 1.67 -4.80
N THR A 122 -4.10 1.17 -3.91
CA THR A 122 -3.55 1.92 -2.78
C THR A 122 -2.09 1.53 -2.56
N SER A 123 -1.36 2.37 -1.85
CA SER A 123 0.03 2.16 -1.46
C SER A 123 0.19 2.24 0.05
N GLU A 124 1.32 1.72 0.54
CA GLU A 124 1.74 1.86 1.93
C GLU A 124 1.81 3.32 2.36
N ASN A 125 2.31 4.19 1.48
CA ASN A 125 2.41 5.62 1.75
C ASN A 125 1.02 6.25 1.95
N GLU A 126 0.02 5.89 1.12
CA GLU A 126 -1.34 6.40 1.29
C GLU A 126 -1.97 5.93 2.61
N ILE A 127 -1.85 4.64 2.94
CA ILE A 127 -2.35 4.09 4.20
C ILE A 127 -1.68 4.77 5.40
N THR A 128 -0.36 4.98 5.35
CA THR A 128 0.40 5.66 6.39
C THR A 128 -0.07 7.10 6.57
N ARG A 129 -0.29 7.85 5.47
CA ARG A 129 -0.81 9.22 5.53
C ARG A 129 -2.25 9.26 6.06
N ILE A 130 -3.10 8.28 5.73
CA ILE A 130 -4.45 8.16 6.30
C ILE A 130 -4.36 7.98 7.83
N ALA A 131 -3.52 7.05 8.30
CA ALA A 131 -3.34 6.78 9.72
C ALA A 131 -2.85 8.02 10.49
N ILE A 132 -1.84 8.71 9.97
CA ILE A 132 -1.30 9.94 10.58
C ILE A 132 -2.38 11.02 10.66
N ASN A 133 -3.08 11.31 9.56
CA ASN A 133 -4.12 12.35 9.56
C ASN A 133 -5.29 11.98 10.48
N PHE A 134 -5.65 10.70 10.57
CA PHE A 134 -6.67 10.24 11.51
C PHE A 134 -6.27 10.53 12.96
N ILE A 135 -5.03 10.19 13.34
CA ILE A 135 -4.50 10.40 14.68
C ILE A 135 -4.45 11.90 15.01
N LEU A 136 -3.98 12.73 14.07
CA LEU A 136 -3.92 14.18 14.26
C LEU A 136 -5.31 14.79 14.48
N GLN A 137 -6.29 14.42 13.66
CA GLN A 137 -7.67 14.89 13.83
C GLN A 137 -8.30 14.39 15.13
N ASP A 138 -8.03 13.14 15.51
CA ASP A 138 -8.52 12.61 16.78
C ASP A 138 -7.96 13.38 17.97
N HIS A 139 -6.67 13.71 17.92
CA HIS A 139 -6.01 14.53 18.93
C HIS A 139 -6.54 15.97 18.97
N GLU A 140 -6.77 16.60 17.81
CA GLU A 140 -7.35 17.94 17.75
C GLU A 140 -8.77 17.98 18.35
N ALA A 141 -9.59 16.96 18.08
CA ALA A 141 -10.96 16.90 18.58
C ALA A 141 -11.06 16.51 20.07
N ASN A 142 -10.19 15.61 20.54
CA ASN A 142 -10.33 14.98 21.86
C ASN A 142 -9.23 15.38 22.87
N GLY A 143 -8.16 16.03 22.44
CA GLY A 143 -7.02 16.41 23.28
C GLY A 143 -6.45 15.22 24.07
N SER A 144 -6.37 15.36 25.40
CA SER A 144 -5.88 14.31 26.31
C SER A 144 -6.76 13.06 26.39
N ASN A 145 -7.94 13.07 25.77
CA ASN A 145 -8.80 11.89 25.66
C ASN A 145 -8.62 11.15 24.32
N SER A 146 -7.75 11.65 23.44
CA SER A 146 -7.44 11.03 22.15
C SER A 146 -6.74 9.69 22.28
N LEU A 147 -6.82 8.89 21.22
CA LEU A 147 -6.10 7.63 21.14
C LEU A 147 -4.58 7.84 21.26
N LEU A 148 -4.05 8.91 20.66
CA LEU A 148 -2.63 9.25 20.74
C LEU A 148 -2.18 9.45 22.18
N ASP A 149 -2.86 10.33 22.92
CA ASP A 149 -2.46 10.67 24.30
C ASP A 149 -2.54 9.44 25.22
N LYS A 150 -3.58 8.62 25.07
CA LYS A 150 -3.74 7.37 25.82
C LYS A 150 -2.63 6.35 25.54
N VAL A 151 -2.28 6.14 24.27
CA VAL A 151 -1.21 5.21 23.89
C VAL A 151 0.14 5.74 24.37
N LEU A 152 0.42 7.03 24.23
CA LEU A 152 1.66 7.63 24.70
C LEU A 152 1.80 7.50 26.22
N LYS A 153 0.74 7.72 27.00
CA LYS A 153 0.76 7.49 28.46
C LYS A 153 1.07 6.03 28.78
N ALA A 154 0.35 5.09 28.18
CA ALA A 154 0.56 3.65 28.42
C ALA A 154 1.96 3.14 28.02
N LEU A 155 2.67 3.84 27.12
CA LEU A 155 4.05 3.50 26.73
C LEU A 155 5.11 4.10 27.67
N ASN A 156 4.77 5.11 28.47
CA ASN A 156 5.70 5.85 29.34
C ASN A 156 5.38 5.74 30.84
N GLU A 157 4.36 4.97 31.21
CA GLU A 157 4.08 4.52 32.59
C GLU A 157 4.99 3.35 32.98
#